data_AF-A0A7K3PIN1-F1
#
_entry.id   AF-A0A7K3PIN1-F1
#
_cell.length_a   1.000
_cell.length_b   1.000
_cell.length_c   1.000
_cell.angle_alpha   90.00
_cell.angle_beta   90.00
_cell.angle_gamma   90.00
#
_symmetry.space_group_name_H-M   'P 1'
#
loop_
_entity.id
_entity.type
_entity.pdbx_description
1 polymer ?
#
loop_
_entity_poly.entity_id
_entity_poly.type
_entity_poly.pdbx_seq_one_letter_code
_entity_poly.pdbx_strand_id
1 'polypeptide(L)'
;MTAPIPRDLPDLPPIPGHVVLPPTVVPARAVLIPARRRLVAVYRGAIALLALTGVTVELLTADGPPTSPLSHFTVQSGILLALVMLASARCSWSAHHPLPGALTGAALFYVVAAGLVQHLVPAGESPLFTAPDATTWQTAATQILHTAVPVAAALDWLLFTAPGRLHLRQAPVWLLYPLAYLAFSLTRGELLPPGAQDRYLYPFLDVGRHGYKIVLGNALLVGLALYALAVLLVALDHTRPNPLRRPR
;
A
#
# COMPACT_ATOMS: atom_id res chain seq x y z
N MET A 1 -25.86 -60.32 -18.27
CA MET A 1 -24.85 -60.95 -19.14
C MET A 1 -24.84 -60.18 -20.46
N THR A 2 -23.92 -59.23 -20.62
CA THR A 2 -23.80 -58.42 -21.83
C THR A 2 -22.94 -59.16 -22.86
N ALA A 3 -23.48 -59.37 -24.06
CA ALA A 3 -22.83 -60.13 -25.12
C ALA A 3 -21.46 -59.50 -25.52
N PRO A 4 -20.44 -60.30 -25.83
CA PRO A 4 -19.13 -59.81 -26.24
C PRO A 4 -19.23 -59.15 -27.63
N ILE A 5 -18.61 -57.98 -27.78
CA ILE A 5 -18.60 -57.19 -29.01
C ILE A 5 -17.80 -57.94 -30.10
N PRO A 6 -18.35 -58.19 -31.31
CA PRO A 6 -17.63 -58.85 -32.40
C PRO A 6 -16.47 -57.96 -32.86
N ARG A 7 -15.26 -58.53 -32.92
CA ARG A 7 -14.02 -57.78 -33.22
C ARG A 7 -13.60 -57.73 -34.69
N ASP A 8 -14.32 -58.40 -35.59
CA ASP A 8 -13.82 -58.63 -36.94
C ASP A 8 -14.76 -58.04 -38.01
N LEU A 9 -14.76 -56.71 -38.14
CA LEU A 9 -15.26 -56.02 -39.33
C LEU A 9 -14.04 -55.66 -40.20
N PRO A 10 -13.82 -56.36 -41.34
CA PRO A 10 -12.51 -56.41 -42.02
C PRO A 10 -12.10 -55.13 -42.79
N ASP A 11 -12.87 -54.04 -42.74
CA ASP A 11 -12.62 -52.84 -43.56
C ASP A 11 -12.74 -51.49 -42.82
N LEU A 12 -12.65 -51.49 -41.48
CA LEU A 12 -12.63 -50.22 -40.74
C LEU A 12 -11.24 -49.58 -40.83
N PRO A 13 -11.10 -48.33 -41.36
CA PRO A 13 -9.83 -47.64 -41.32
C PRO A 13 -9.38 -47.49 -39.86
N PRO A 14 -8.08 -47.66 -39.57
CA PRO A 14 -7.57 -47.60 -38.20
C PRO A 14 -7.96 -46.24 -37.60
N ILE A 15 -8.75 -46.27 -36.51
CA ILE A 15 -9.10 -45.05 -35.78
C ILE A 15 -7.77 -44.42 -35.36
N PRO A 16 -7.44 -43.20 -35.80
CA PRO A 16 -6.21 -42.55 -35.40
C PRO A 16 -6.16 -42.54 -33.87
N GLY A 17 -5.07 -43.07 -33.32
CA GLY A 17 -4.90 -43.26 -31.88
C GLY A 17 -5.33 -42.00 -31.13
N HIS A 18 -6.12 -42.19 -30.07
CA HIS A 18 -6.65 -41.10 -29.26
C HIS A 18 -5.52 -40.12 -28.94
N VAL A 19 -5.58 -38.94 -29.54
CA VAL A 19 -4.60 -37.89 -29.28
C VAL A 19 -4.78 -37.52 -27.82
N VAL A 20 -3.85 -37.96 -26.97
CA VAL A 20 -3.81 -37.58 -25.56
C VAL A 20 -3.43 -36.11 -25.54
N LEU A 21 -4.45 -35.25 -25.56
CA LEU A 21 -4.27 -33.81 -25.40
C LEU A 21 -3.62 -33.60 -24.01
N PRO A 22 -2.53 -32.81 -23.91
CA PRO A 22 -1.95 -32.49 -22.62
C PRO A 22 -3.02 -31.83 -21.75
N PRO A 23 -3.05 -32.10 -20.43
CA PRO A 23 -4.05 -31.51 -19.56
C PRO A 23 -3.96 -30.00 -19.64
N THR A 24 -4.98 -29.38 -20.23
CA THR A 24 -5.11 -27.93 -20.29
C THR A 24 -5.31 -27.44 -18.87
N VAL A 25 -4.26 -26.90 -18.27
CA VAL A 25 -4.34 -26.23 -16.97
C VAL A 25 -5.11 -24.94 -17.20
N VAL A 26 -6.44 -25.02 -17.19
CA VAL A 26 -7.30 -23.85 -17.15
C VAL A 26 -7.10 -23.27 -15.76
N PRO A 27 -6.45 -22.11 -15.63
CA PRO A 27 -6.20 -21.55 -14.33
C PRO A 27 -7.56 -21.24 -13.69
N ALA A 28 -7.78 -21.63 -12.43
CA ALA A 28 -9.06 -21.47 -11.73
C ALA A 28 -9.66 -20.04 -11.82
N ARG A 29 -8.81 -19.05 -12.13
CA ARG A 29 -9.14 -17.65 -12.45
C ARG A 29 -10.06 -17.47 -13.68
N ALA A 30 -10.11 -18.43 -14.61
CA ALA A 30 -10.93 -18.35 -15.83
C ALA A 30 -12.39 -18.75 -15.58
N VAL A 31 -12.69 -19.41 -14.46
CA VAL A 31 -14.02 -19.94 -14.12
C VAL A 31 -14.75 -19.05 -13.09
N LEU A 32 -14.05 -18.11 -12.44
CA LEU A 32 -14.66 -17.17 -11.50
C LEU A 32 -15.31 -16.01 -12.26
N ILE A 33 -16.64 -15.99 -12.29
CA ILE A 33 -17.43 -14.86 -12.81
C ILE A 33 -17.13 -13.63 -11.94
N PRO A 34 -16.60 -12.54 -12.50
CA PRO A 34 -16.35 -11.32 -11.74
C PRO A 34 -17.66 -10.71 -11.24
N ALA A 35 -17.93 -10.81 -9.94
CA ALA A 35 -19.09 -10.18 -9.33
C ALA A 35 -18.81 -8.68 -9.10
N ARG A 36 -19.69 -7.80 -9.60
CA ARG A 36 -19.60 -6.36 -9.38
C ARG A 36 -19.80 -6.03 -7.91
N ARG A 37 -18.78 -5.52 -7.23
CA ARG A 37 -18.85 -5.11 -5.82
C ARG A 37 -18.96 -3.59 -5.73
N ARG A 38 -20.15 -3.05 -6.05
CA ARG A 38 -20.40 -1.59 -6.11
C ARG A 38 -20.09 -0.88 -4.79
N LEU A 39 -20.45 -1.48 -3.65
CA LEU A 39 -20.15 -0.92 -2.32
C LEU A 39 -18.65 -0.81 -2.05
N VAL A 40 -17.87 -1.82 -2.43
CA VAL A 40 -16.40 -1.81 -2.29
C VAL A 40 -15.79 -0.76 -3.23
N ALA A 41 -16.31 -0.62 -4.45
CA ALA A 41 -15.86 0.41 -5.37
C ALA A 41 -16.12 1.82 -4.84
N VAL A 42 -17.30 2.06 -4.25
CA VAL A 42 -17.65 3.36 -3.63
C VAL A 42 -16.73 3.65 -2.43
N TYR A 43 -16.51 2.67 -1.55
CA TYR A 43 -15.62 2.83 -0.40
C TYR A 43 -14.19 3.16 -0.81
N ARG A 44 -13.63 2.42 -1.79
CA ARG A 44 -12.30 2.69 -2.34
C ARG A 44 -12.21 4.04 -3.04
N GLY A 45 -13.27 4.44 -3.74
CA GLY A 45 -13.39 5.78 -4.31
C GLY A 45 -13.38 6.87 -3.24
N ALA A 46 -14.07 6.66 -2.11
CA ALA A 46 -14.08 7.58 -0.98
C ALA A 46 -12.70 7.70 -0.32
N ILE A 47 -11.95 6.60 -0.16
CA ILE A 47 -10.55 6.64 0.33
C ILE A 47 -9.67 7.44 -0.62
N ALA A 48 -9.78 7.19 -1.94
CA ALA A 48 -9.01 7.92 -2.94
C ALA A 48 -9.31 9.43 -2.90
N LEU A 49 -10.60 9.79 -2.78
CA LEU A 49 -11.01 11.19 -2.65
C LEU A 49 -10.45 11.80 -1.37
N LEU A 50 -10.57 11.11 -0.23
CA LEU A 50 -10.07 11.58 1.06
C LEU A 50 -8.54 11.84 1.02
N ALA A 51 -7.77 10.92 0.43
CA ALA A 51 -6.33 11.07 0.25
C ALA A 51 -5.99 12.24 -0.68
N LEU A 52 -6.70 12.39 -1.80
CA LEU A 52 -6.52 13.53 -2.71
C LEU A 52 -6.86 14.85 -2.02
N THR A 53 -7.96 14.92 -1.27
CA THR A 53 -8.34 16.12 -0.51
C THR A 53 -7.23 16.50 0.45
N GLY A 54 -6.72 15.55 1.25
CA GLY A 54 -5.60 15.80 2.16
C GLY A 54 -4.37 16.37 1.44
N VAL A 55 -3.96 15.74 0.33
CA VAL A 55 -2.82 16.19 -0.48
C VAL A 55 -3.07 17.58 -1.09
N THR A 56 -4.26 17.84 -1.63
CA THR A 56 -4.58 19.14 -2.23
C THR A 56 -4.59 20.25 -1.20
N VAL A 57 -5.14 20.02 0.00
CA VAL A 57 -5.12 21.02 1.06
C VAL A 57 -3.68 21.29 1.49
N GLU A 58 -2.86 20.26 1.68
CA GLU A 58 -1.44 20.42 2.03
C GLU A 58 -0.66 21.21 0.98
N LEU A 59 -0.90 20.96 -0.32
CA LEU A 59 -0.30 21.71 -1.42
C LEU A 59 -0.76 23.17 -1.49
N LEU A 60 -2.01 23.45 -1.13
CA LEU A 60 -2.60 24.80 -1.17
C LEU A 60 -2.23 25.63 0.06
N THR A 61 -1.96 24.99 1.19
CA THR A 61 -1.55 25.65 2.44
C THR A 61 -0.05 25.74 2.61
N ALA A 62 0.73 25.06 1.76
CA ALA A 62 2.19 25.12 1.80
C ALA A 62 2.70 26.48 1.31
N ASP A 63 3.45 27.18 2.17
CA ASP A 63 4.14 28.40 1.78
C ASP A 63 5.36 28.05 0.91
N GLY A 64 5.38 28.54 -0.33
CA GLY A 64 6.52 28.41 -1.25
C GLY A 64 6.25 27.56 -2.50
N PRO A 65 7.31 27.13 -3.22
CA PRO A 65 7.15 26.36 -4.46
C PRO A 65 6.58 24.95 -4.17
N PRO A 66 5.73 24.41 -5.07
CA PRO A 66 5.07 23.11 -4.87
C PRO A 66 6.04 21.94 -4.75
N THR A 67 7.32 22.12 -5.09
CA THR A 67 8.37 21.12 -4.96
C THR A 67 8.70 20.75 -3.50
N SER A 68 8.47 21.65 -2.53
CA SER A 68 8.70 21.35 -1.11
C SER A 68 7.69 20.31 -0.58
N PRO A 69 6.36 20.56 -0.59
CA PRO A 69 5.38 19.58 -0.13
C PRO A 69 5.43 18.26 -0.93
N LEU A 70 5.70 18.30 -2.24
CA LEU A 70 5.85 17.09 -3.06
C LEU A 70 7.07 16.23 -2.69
N SER A 71 8.06 16.80 -2.01
CA SER A 71 9.20 16.05 -1.50
C SER A 71 8.85 15.22 -0.27
N HIS A 72 7.71 15.47 0.38
CA HIS A 72 7.32 14.78 1.60
C HIS A 72 6.82 13.37 1.32
N PHE A 73 7.33 12.41 2.09
CA PHE A 73 6.92 11.01 2.00
C PHE A 73 5.41 10.80 2.19
N THR A 74 4.77 11.58 3.06
CA THR A 74 3.32 11.52 3.30
C THR A 74 2.54 11.89 2.03
N VAL A 75 2.94 12.96 1.33
CA VAL A 75 2.30 13.38 0.07
C VAL A 75 2.50 12.33 -1.02
N GLN A 76 3.72 11.82 -1.17
CA GLN A 76 4.03 10.79 -2.18
C GLN A 76 3.26 9.49 -1.92
N SER A 77 3.22 9.04 -0.68
CA SER A 77 2.48 7.83 -0.29
C SER A 77 0.96 8.02 -0.39
N GLY A 78 0.44 9.19 -0.07
CA GLY A 78 -0.97 9.56 -0.24
C GLY A 78 -1.41 9.54 -1.71
N ILE A 79 -0.62 10.13 -2.61
CA ILE A 79 -0.86 10.10 -4.07
C ILE A 79 -0.85 8.65 -4.57
N LEU A 80 0.16 7.86 -4.18
CA LEU A 80 0.25 6.45 -4.57
C LEU A 80 -0.98 5.66 -4.09
N LEU A 81 -1.40 5.85 -2.83
CA LEU A 81 -2.61 5.22 -2.31
C LEU A 81 -3.85 5.63 -3.11
N ALA A 82 -4.02 6.91 -3.41
CA ALA A 82 -5.14 7.40 -4.19
C ALA A 82 -5.21 6.73 -5.58
N LEU A 83 -4.08 6.63 -6.27
CA LEU A 83 -3.99 5.95 -7.57
C LEU A 83 -4.34 4.46 -7.47
N VAL A 84 -3.80 3.76 -6.46
CA VAL A 84 -4.06 2.34 -6.23
C VAL A 84 -5.54 2.11 -5.88
N MET A 85 -6.12 2.95 -5.03
CA MET A 85 -7.53 2.86 -4.63
C MET A 85 -8.47 3.18 -5.80
N LEU A 86 -8.15 4.17 -6.63
CA LEU A 86 -8.93 4.51 -7.82
C LEU A 86 -8.88 3.39 -8.86
N ALA A 87 -7.70 2.82 -9.13
CA ALA A 87 -7.55 1.66 -9.99
C ALA A 87 -8.33 0.45 -9.43
N SER A 88 -8.26 0.23 -8.12
CA SER A 88 -8.98 -0.85 -7.43
C SER A 88 -10.49 -0.67 -7.48
N ALA A 89 -10.98 0.56 -7.33
CA ALA A 89 -12.38 0.93 -7.48
C ALA A 89 -12.86 0.67 -8.91
N ARG A 90 -12.07 1.07 -9.93
CA ARG A 90 -12.38 0.82 -11.35
C ARG A 90 -12.44 -0.66 -11.67
N CYS A 91 -11.50 -1.47 -11.17
CA CYS A 91 -11.55 -2.92 -11.33
C CYS A 91 -12.79 -3.54 -10.68
N SER A 92 -13.14 -3.09 -9.47
CA SER A 92 -14.30 -3.58 -8.71
C SER A 92 -15.64 -3.17 -9.33
N TRP A 93 -15.68 -2.02 -10.00
CA TRP A 93 -16.85 -1.50 -10.72
C TRP A 93 -17.05 -2.19 -12.07
N SER A 94 -15.97 -2.35 -12.84
CA SER A 94 -15.98 -2.90 -14.19
C SER A 94 -15.84 -4.42 -14.22
N ALA A 95 -15.83 -5.07 -13.05
CA ALA A 95 -15.65 -6.52 -12.92
C ALA A 95 -14.36 -7.03 -13.58
N HIS A 96 -13.33 -6.18 -13.61
CA HIS A 96 -12.00 -6.55 -14.10
C HIS A 96 -11.22 -7.26 -12.99
N HIS A 97 -10.12 -7.90 -13.37
CA HIS A 97 -9.26 -8.61 -12.42
C HIS A 97 -8.79 -7.68 -11.29
N PRO A 98 -8.82 -8.15 -10.03
CA PRO A 98 -8.33 -7.37 -8.90
C PRO A 98 -6.84 -7.12 -9.04
N LEU A 99 -6.39 -5.96 -8.58
CA LEU A 99 -4.97 -5.58 -8.57
C LEU A 99 -4.11 -6.61 -7.81
N PRO A 100 -2.80 -6.71 -8.12
CA PRO A 100 -1.88 -7.54 -7.37
C PRO A 100 -1.89 -7.16 -5.89
N GLY A 101 -2.04 -8.15 -5.00
CA GLY A 101 -2.05 -7.93 -3.54
C GLY A 101 -0.78 -7.24 -3.04
N ALA A 102 0.34 -7.45 -3.74
CA ALA A 102 1.61 -6.78 -3.48
C ALA A 102 1.52 -5.24 -3.60
N LEU A 103 0.76 -4.74 -4.58
CA LEU A 103 0.63 -3.31 -4.85
C LEU A 103 -0.26 -2.63 -3.80
N THR A 104 -1.39 -3.27 -3.48
CA THR A 104 -2.31 -2.79 -2.43
C THR A 104 -1.67 -2.88 -1.04
N GLY A 105 -0.89 -3.93 -0.78
CA GLY A 105 -0.12 -4.10 0.45
C GLY A 105 0.98 -3.06 0.60
N ALA A 106 1.72 -2.74 -0.49
CA ALA A 106 2.72 -1.68 -0.49
C ALA A 106 2.11 -0.31 -0.18
N ALA A 107 1.00 0.04 -0.86
CA ALA A 107 0.33 1.32 -0.64
C ALA A 107 -0.18 1.48 0.80
N LEU A 108 -0.77 0.41 1.36
CA LEU A 108 -1.17 0.38 2.77
C LEU A 108 0.05 0.54 3.70
N PHE A 109 1.11 -0.23 3.45
CA PHE A 109 2.33 -0.18 4.24
C PHE A 109 2.91 1.25 4.28
N TYR A 110 3.00 1.93 3.14
CA TYR A 110 3.56 3.28 3.08
C TYR A 110 2.72 4.31 3.83
N VAL A 111 1.40 4.26 3.70
CA VAL A 111 0.52 5.23 4.37
C VAL A 111 0.43 4.97 5.87
N VAL A 112 0.39 3.70 6.29
CA VAL A 112 0.46 3.36 7.72
C VAL A 112 1.82 3.72 8.29
N ALA A 113 2.92 3.48 7.56
CA ALA A 113 4.25 3.91 7.95
C ALA A 113 4.34 5.43 8.13
N ALA A 114 3.81 6.22 7.19
CA ALA A 114 3.80 7.68 7.26
C ALA A 114 3.03 8.18 8.51
N GLY A 115 1.81 7.67 8.72
CA GLY A 115 1.03 7.98 9.92
C GLY A 115 1.75 7.54 11.20
N LEU A 116 2.35 6.35 11.20
CA LEU A 116 3.03 5.79 12.35
C LEU A 116 4.27 6.61 12.73
N VAL A 117 5.11 7.00 11.77
CA VAL A 117 6.26 7.89 11.99
C VAL A 117 5.79 9.23 12.58
N GLN A 118 4.71 9.82 12.05
CA GLN A 118 4.17 11.07 12.57
C GLN A 118 3.68 10.95 14.03
N HIS A 119 3.07 9.83 14.42
CA HIS A 119 2.52 9.63 15.76
C HIS A 119 3.55 9.10 16.78
N LEU A 120 4.54 8.31 16.34
CA LEU A 120 5.57 7.70 17.19
C LEU A 120 6.86 8.50 17.30
N VAL A 121 7.03 9.57 16.55
CA VAL A 121 8.10 10.54 16.80
C VAL A 121 7.53 11.73 17.58
N PRO A 122 7.37 11.62 18.91
CA PRO A 122 6.91 12.73 19.72
C PRO A 122 7.98 13.82 19.87
N ALA A 123 7.52 15.05 19.74
CA ALA A 123 7.91 16.22 20.52
C ALA A 123 9.28 16.87 20.26
N GLY A 124 9.34 17.63 19.17
CA GLY A 124 10.05 18.92 19.17
C GLY A 124 9.11 20.05 18.75
N GLU A 125 8.28 19.77 17.75
CA GLU A 125 7.29 20.68 17.18
C GLU A 125 6.09 19.82 16.83
N SER A 126 5.14 19.66 17.76
CA SER A 126 3.87 19.04 17.43
C SER A 126 3.06 20.11 16.68
N PRO A 127 2.87 20.06 15.35
CA PRO A 127 2.05 21.06 14.66
C PRO A 127 0.58 20.91 15.08
N LEU A 128 0.23 19.76 15.67
CA LEU A 128 -1.13 19.42 16.08
C LEU A 128 -1.72 20.39 17.11
N PHE A 129 -0.90 21.08 17.90
CA PHE A 129 -1.39 22.00 18.94
C PHE A 129 -0.48 23.21 19.23
N THR A 130 0.65 23.37 18.53
CA THR A 130 1.68 24.36 18.91
C THR A 130 2.17 25.25 17.78
N ALA A 131 1.49 25.28 16.64
CA ALA A 131 1.64 26.37 15.68
C ALA A 131 0.53 27.39 15.95
N PRO A 132 0.80 28.52 16.63
CA PRO A 132 -0.20 29.57 16.87
C PRO A 132 -0.81 30.14 15.57
N ASP A 133 -0.17 29.86 14.42
CA ASP A 133 -0.53 30.36 13.09
C ASP A 133 -0.98 29.27 12.09
N ALA A 134 -1.10 27.99 12.50
CA ALA A 134 -1.59 26.97 11.58
C ALA A 134 -3.08 27.17 11.28
N THR A 135 -3.40 27.38 10.00
CA THR A 135 -4.80 27.51 9.56
C THR A 135 -5.58 26.23 9.89
N THR A 136 -6.87 26.36 10.20
CA THR A 136 -7.76 25.21 10.49
C THR A 136 -7.71 24.13 9.40
N TRP A 137 -7.44 24.53 8.15
CA TRP A 137 -7.28 23.63 7.02
C TRP A 137 -6.01 22.79 7.06
N GLN A 138 -4.89 23.35 7.53
CA GLN A 138 -3.62 22.61 7.63
C GLN A 138 -3.66 21.53 8.71
N THR A 139 -4.31 21.82 9.85
CA THR A 139 -4.57 20.82 10.91
C THR A 139 -5.50 19.72 10.41
N ALA A 140 -6.54 20.07 9.66
CA ALA A 140 -7.44 19.10 9.05
C ALA A 140 -6.73 18.19 8.04
N ALA A 141 -5.90 18.75 7.14
CA ALA A 141 -5.11 17.96 6.18
C ALA A 141 -4.17 16.98 6.87
N THR A 142 -3.49 17.45 7.92
CA THR A 142 -2.58 16.62 8.73
C THR A 142 -3.32 15.44 9.35
N GLN A 143 -4.47 15.67 9.99
CA GLN A 143 -5.33 14.62 10.58
C GLN A 143 -5.84 13.63 9.51
N ILE A 144 -6.23 14.15 8.35
CA ILE A 144 -6.73 13.34 7.24
C ILE A 144 -5.62 12.39 6.75
N LEU A 145 -4.44 12.91 6.43
CA LEU A 145 -3.37 12.11 5.82
C LEU A 145 -2.68 11.17 6.80
N HIS A 146 -2.57 11.53 8.08
CA HIS A 146 -1.83 10.74 9.06
C HIS A 146 -2.71 9.83 9.92
N THR A 147 -4.03 10.04 9.93
CA THR A 147 -4.95 9.26 10.78
C THR A 147 -6.10 8.69 9.96
N ALA A 148 -6.92 9.53 9.32
CA ALA A 148 -8.14 9.08 8.66
C ALA A 148 -7.85 8.16 7.46
N VAL A 149 -6.90 8.53 6.60
CA VAL A 149 -6.52 7.78 5.40
C VAL A 149 -5.86 6.44 5.76
N PRO A 150 -4.86 6.35 6.67
CA PRO A 150 -4.30 5.07 7.11
C PRO A 150 -5.33 4.14 7.73
N VAL A 151 -6.23 4.65 8.58
CA VAL A 151 -7.27 3.85 9.22
C VAL A 151 -8.26 3.32 8.18
N ALA A 152 -8.72 4.17 7.26
CA ALA A 152 -9.63 3.75 6.20
C ALA A 152 -8.98 2.72 5.25
N ALA A 153 -7.70 2.89 4.90
CA ALA A 153 -6.96 1.93 4.11
C ALA A 153 -6.79 0.58 4.85
N ALA A 154 -6.52 0.61 6.15
CA ALA A 154 -6.42 -0.60 6.97
C ALA A 154 -7.76 -1.34 7.07
N LEU A 155 -8.87 -0.61 7.16
CA LEU A 155 -10.21 -1.17 7.12
C LEU A 155 -10.56 -1.76 5.75
N ASP A 156 -10.18 -1.12 4.62
CA ASP A 156 -10.36 -1.72 3.29
C ASP A 156 -9.62 -3.05 3.19
N TRP A 157 -8.37 -3.08 3.67
CA TRP A 157 -7.56 -4.28 3.66
C TRP A 157 -8.13 -5.38 4.56
N LEU A 158 -8.64 -5.04 5.76
CA LEU A 158 -9.21 -6.01 6.68
C LEU A 158 -10.56 -6.59 6.19
N LEU A 159 -11.41 -5.77 5.59
CA LEU A 159 -12.79 -6.15 5.27
C LEU A 159 -12.97 -6.63 3.83
N PHE A 160 -12.22 -6.08 2.88
CA PHE A 160 -12.48 -6.26 1.45
C PHE A 160 -11.34 -6.94 0.67
N THR A 161 -10.20 -7.22 1.30
CA THR A 161 -9.10 -7.96 0.68
C THR A 161 -9.11 -9.43 1.13
N ALA A 162 -8.92 -10.36 0.19
CA ALA A 162 -8.86 -11.78 0.52
C ALA A 162 -7.55 -12.10 1.26
N PRO A 163 -7.60 -12.83 2.39
CA PRO A 163 -6.43 -13.14 3.20
C PRO A 163 -5.46 -14.09 2.46
N GLY A 164 -4.18 -14.07 2.87
CA GLY A 164 -3.11 -14.91 2.33
C GLY A 164 -2.56 -14.48 0.97
N ARG A 165 -2.65 -13.20 0.63
CA ARG A 165 -2.14 -12.62 -0.63
C ARG A 165 -0.82 -11.90 -0.46
N LEU A 166 -0.46 -11.51 0.76
CA LEU A 166 0.80 -10.86 1.07
C LEU A 166 1.86 -11.92 1.38
N HIS A 167 3.07 -11.77 0.85
CA HIS A 167 4.16 -12.70 1.11
C HIS A 167 5.32 -12.00 1.80
N LEU A 168 6.01 -12.68 2.73
CA LEU A 168 7.22 -12.15 3.39
C LEU A 168 8.32 -11.76 2.40
N ARG A 169 8.36 -12.38 1.21
CA ARG A 169 9.28 -12.00 0.13
C ARG A 169 9.07 -10.57 -0.38
N GLN A 170 7.90 -9.99 -0.18
CA GLN A 170 7.57 -8.61 -0.59
C GLN A 170 8.01 -7.58 0.45
N ALA A 171 8.13 -7.97 1.73
CA ALA A 171 8.56 -7.09 2.81
C ALA A 171 9.90 -6.36 2.53
N PRO A 172 10.99 -7.02 2.09
CA PRO A 172 12.25 -6.30 1.81
C PRO A 172 12.12 -5.35 0.60
N VAL A 173 11.30 -5.68 -0.39
CA VAL A 173 11.05 -4.81 -1.56
C VAL A 173 10.29 -3.56 -1.12
N TRP A 174 9.30 -3.70 -0.23
CA TRP A 174 8.58 -2.56 0.33
C TRP A 174 9.47 -1.71 1.24
N LEU A 175 10.43 -2.32 1.94
CA LEU A 175 11.37 -1.57 2.77
C LEU A 175 12.37 -0.74 1.97
N LEU A 176 12.63 -1.11 0.71
CA LEU A 176 13.61 -0.43 -0.13
C LEU A 176 13.25 1.04 -0.37
N TYR A 177 11.97 1.34 -0.58
CA TYR A 177 11.50 2.70 -0.83
C TYR A 177 11.66 3.65 0.38
N PRO A 178 11.15 3.35 1.59
CA PRO A 178 11.37 4.19 2.76
C PRO A 178 12.83 4.25 3.18
N LEU A 179 13.62 3.18 2.96
CA LEU A 179 15.07 3.21 3.24
C LEU A 179 15.82 4.13 2.27
N ALA A 180 15.48 4.07 0.97
CA ALA A 180 16.02 4.99 -0.03
C ALA A 180 15.62 6.44 0.27
N TYR A 181 14.38 6.66 0.71
CA TYR A 181 13.90 7.98 1.12
C TYR A 181 14.60 8.51 2.37
N LEU A 182 14.89 7.64 3.33
CA LEU A 182 15.68 7.98 4.51
C LEU A 182 17.10 8.39 4.13
N ALA A 183 17.76 7.64 3.23
CA ALA A 183 19.06 7.99 2.69
C ALA A 183 19.03 9.31 1.91
N PHE A 184 17.98 9.55 1.11
CA PHE A 184 17.77 10.82 0.42
C PHE A 184 17.61 11.99 1.39
N SER A 185 16.84 11.79 2.47
CA SER A 185 16.61 12.83 3.49
C SER A 185 17.90 13.18 4.24
N LEU A 186 18.74 12.18 4.55
CA LEU A 186 20.06 12.37 5.17
C LEU A 186 21.05 13.09 4.24
N THR A 187 21.15 12.64 2.99
CA THR A 187 22.05 13.26 1.99
C THR A 187 21.63 14.68 1.65
N ARG A 188 20.32 14.96 1.56
CA ARG A 188 19.79 16.32 1.37
C ARG A 188 20.17 17.25 2.53
N GLY A 189 20.14 16.75 3.77
CA GLY A 189 20.55 17.52 4.95
C GLY A 189 22.03 17.89 4.97
N GLU A 190 22.89 17.03 4.42
CA GLU A 190 24.32 17.26 4.30
C GLU A 190 24.68 18.20 3.13
N LEU A 191 23.96 18.09 2.00
CA LEU A 191 24.20 18.87 0.79
C LEU A 191 23.69 20.31 0.86
N LEU A 192 22.64 20.60 1.65
CA LEU A 192 22.14 21.97 1.80
C LEU A 192 23.03 22.77 2.77
N PRO A 193 23.30 24.06 2.51
CA PRO A 193 24.10 24.92 3.39
C PRO A 193 23.39 25.21 4.74
N PRO A 194 24.15 25.52 5.82
CA PRO A 194 23.57 25.89 7.11
C PRO A 194 22.68 27.13 6.99
N GLY A 195 21.41 27.00 7.36
CA GLY A 195 20.42 28.09 7.29
C GLY A 195 19.48 28.06 6.08
N ALA A 196 19.58 27.07 5.18
CA ALA A 196 18.56 26.84 4.17
C ALA A 196 17.23 26.40 4.82
N GLN A 197 16.11 27.01 4.42
CA GLN A 197 14.77 26.52 4.75
C GLN A 197 14.63 25.06 4.26
N ASP A 198 13.99 24.19 5.05
CA ASP A 198 13.85 22.74 4.80
C ASP A 198 15.18 21.95 4.69
N ARG A 199 16.27 22.41 5.33
CA ARG A 199 17.55 21.66 5.34
C ARG A 199 17.38 20.22 5.84
N TYR A 200 16.66 20.02 6.94
CA TYR A 200 16.28 18.71 7.42
C TYR A 200 14.76 18.60 7.38
N LEU A 201 14.24 17.70 6.54
CA LEU A 201 12.81 17.47 6.39
C LEU A 201 12.15 16.89 7.66
N TYR A 202 12.98 16.42 8.59
CA TYR A 202 12.53 15.88 9.87
C TYR A 202 13.44 16.36 11.01
N PRO A 203 12.88 16.91 12.11
CA PRO A 203 13.67 17.43 13.22
C PRO A 203 14.47 16.35 13.98
N PHE A 204 14.05 15.07 13.90
CA PHE A 204 14.76 13.94 14.48
C PHE A 204 15.98 13.47 13.65
N LEU A 205 16.11 13.96 12.42
CA LEU A 205 17.28 13.76 11.55
C LEU A 205 18.22 14.98 11.55
N ASP A 206 17.94 16.00 12.37
CA ASP A 206 18.79 17.19 12.46
C ASP A 206 20.13 16.85 13.13
N VAL A 207 21.12 16.59 12.27
CA VAL A 207 22.50 16.31 12.67
C VAL A 207 23.15 17.51 13.34
N GLY A 208 22.72 18.73 13.00
CA GLY A 208 23.20 19.97 13.62
C GLY A 208 22.74 20.11 15.07
N ARG A 209 21.56 19.60 15.41
CA ARG A 209 20.97 19.71 16.76
C ARG A 209 21.25 18.51 17.66
N HIS A 210 21.34 17.30 17.12
CA HIS A 210 21.45 16.05 17.91
C HIS A 210 22.78 15.30 17.70
N GLY A 211 23.56 15.66 16.69
CA GLY A 211 24.79 14.97 16.32
C GLY A 211 24.57 13.61 15.65
N TYR A 212 25.58 13.18 14.88
CA TYR A 212 25.50 11.99 14.00
C TYR A 212 25.12 10.68 14.72
N LYS A 213 25.53 10.51 15.99
CA LYS A 213 25.25 9.28 16.75
C LYS A 213 23.76 9.10 17.04
N ILE A 214 23.07 10.18 17.42
CA ILE A 214 21.64 10.15 17.74
C ILE A 214 20.81 9.98 16.47
N VAL A 215 21.19 10.68 15.39
CA VAL A 215 20.53 10.56 14.08
C VAL A 215 20.61 9.13 13.54
N LEU A 216 21.77 8.48 13.64
CA LEU A 216 21.92 7.09 13.20
C LEU A 216 21.09 6.13 14.06
N GLY A 217 21.01 6.37 15.37
CA GLY A 217 20.13 5.61 16.27
C GLY A 217 18.65 5.76 15.91
N ASN A 218 18.19 6.98 15.64
CA ASN A 218 16.82 7.26 15.22
C ASN A 218 16.50 6.61 13.86
N ALA A 219 17.41 6.72 12.89
CA ALA A 219 17.29 6.08 11.58
C ALA A 219 17.16 4.55 11.71
N LEU A 220 17.97 3.93 12.57
CA LEU A 220 17.91 2.49 12.83
C LEU A 220 16.58 2.09 13.51
N LEU A 221 16.13 2.86 14.50
CA LEU A 221 14.88 2.61 15.20
C LEU A 221 13.67 2.69 14.25
N VAL A 222 13.63 3.71 13.40
CA VAL A 222 12.60 3.86 12.36
C VAL A 222 12.67 2.69 11.38
N GLY A 223 13.85 2.33 10.89
CA GLY A 223 14.03 1.19 10.00
C GLY A 223 13.52 -0.12 10.61
N LEU A 224 13.82 -0.37 11.89
CA LEU A 224 13.35 -1.54 12.62
C LEU A 224 11.83 -1.52 12.83
N ALA A 225 11.25 -0.36 13.17
CA ALA A 225 9.81 -0.20 13.32
C ALA A 225 9.07 -0.46 12.00
N LEU A 226 9.59 0.04 10.88
CA LEU A 226 9.06 -0.23 9.55
C LEU A 226 9.16 -1.71 9.18
N TYR A 227 10.27 -2.36 9.50
CA TYR A 227 10.42 -3.79 9.28
C TYR A 227 9.41 -4.61 10.11
N ALA A 228 9.26 -4.27 11.38
CA ALA A 228 8.28 -4.89 12.27
C ALA A 228 6.85 -4.69 11.75
N LEU A 229 6.52 -3.49 11.24
CA LEU A 229 5.22 -3.21 10.63
C LEU A 229 4.98 -4.06 9.37
N ALA A 230 5.98 -4.21 8.49
CA ALA A 230 5.87 -5.05 7.30
C ALA A 230 5.61 -6.52 7.68
N VAL A 231 6.33 -7.04 8.66
CA VAL A 231 6.12 -8.40 9.18
C VAL A 231 4.75 -8.55 9.82
N LEU A 232 4.31 -7.56 10.61
CA LEU A 232 3.00 -7.54 11.26
C LEU A 232 1.86 -7.57 10.23
N LEU A 233 1.95 -6.77 9.16
CA LEU A 233 0.96 -6.78 8.08
C LEU A 233 0.88 -8.15 7.41
N VAL A 234 2.02 -8.78 7.12
CA VAL A 234 2.05 -10.12 6.51
C VAL A 234 1.50 -11.18 7.48
N ALA A 235 1.85 -11.12 8.76
CA ALA A 235 1.35 -12.05 9.78
C ALA A 235 -0.17 -11.92 9.98
N LEU A 236 -0.66 -10.68 10.04
CA LEU A 236 -2.10 -10.39 10.08
C LEU A 236 -2.81 -10.91 8.82
N ASP A 237 -2.22 -10.76 7.63
CA ASP A 237 -2.81 -11.28 6.39
C ASP A 237 -3.04 -12.80 6.41
N HIS A 238 -2.15 -13.55 7.08
CA HIS A 238 -2.22 -15.01 7.15
C HIS A 238 -3.08 -15.52 8.32
N THR A 239 -3.18 -14.76 9.41
CA THR A 239 -3.94 -15.15 10.60
C THR A 239 -5.42 -14.79 10.52
N ARG A 240 -5.81 -13.89 9.62
CA ARG A 240 -7.20 -13.43 9.49
C ARG A 240 -8.14 -14.54 9.00
N PRO A 241 -9.22 -14.85 9.74
CA PRO A 241 -10.28 -15.72 9.23
C PRO A 241 -10.91 -15.06 8.01
N ASN A 242 -11.16 -15.82 6.93
CA ASN A 242 -11.69 -15.29 5.68
C ASN A 242 -13.21 -15.10 5.79
N PRO A 243 -13.74 -13.87 5.96
CA PRO A 243 -15.18 -13.65 6.11
C PRO A 243 -15.95 -13.90 4.80
N LEU A 244 -15.24 -14.00 3.66
CA LEU A 244 -15.82 -14.29 2.34
C LEU A 244 -15.86 -15.78 2.02
N ARG A 245 -15.33 -16.64 2.90
CA ARG A 245 -15.38 -18.10 2.73
C ARG A 245 -16.76 -18.56 3.19
N ARG A 246 -17.68 -18.75 2.25
CA ARG A 246 -18.95 -19.45 2.55
C ARG A 246 -18.60 -20.80 3.18
N PRO A 247 -19.16 -21.17 4.35
CA PRO A 247 -19.08 -22.53 4.82
C PRO A 247 -19.68 -23.43 3.74
N ARG A 248 -18.91 -24.46 3.36
CA ARG A 248 -19.38 -25.52 2.45
C ARG A 248 -20.33 -26.43 3.19
#